data_AF-A0A6N6LC73-F1
#
_entry.id   AF-A0A6N6LC73-F1
#
_cell.length_a   1.000
_cell.length_b   1.000
_cell.length_c   1.000
_cell.angle_alpha   90.00
_cell.angle_beta   90.00
_cell.angle_gamma   90.00
#
_symmetry.space_group_name_H-M   'P 1'
#
loop_
_entity.id
_entity.type
_entity.pdbx_description
1 polymer ?
#
loop_
_entity_poly.entity_id
_entity_poly.type
_entity_poly.pdbx_seq_one_letter_code
_entity_poly.pdbx_strand_id
1 'polypeptide(L)'
;MIRPRHLTPIVFACLMAVAGAAAAQDADGTESSAQLRDRAKTLRKAAEADFASREAGCYDRFRVNACLDDAREDRTAQMQAARKLEARANRIDRGARIKAMEARLRDAEERRANPVSVPLVPLPGAQ
;
A
#
# COMPACT_ATOMS: atom_id res chain seq x y z
N MET A 1 17.53 -60.62 -23.10
CA MET A 1 18.06 -59.42 -22.40
C MET A 1 17.14 -58.25 -22.69
N ILE A 2 16.71 -57.60 -21.62
CA ILE A 2 15.49 -56.78 -21.49
C ILE A 2 15.79 -55.33 -21.87
N ARG A 3 14.93 -54.72 -22.71
CA ARG A 3 14.92 -53.28 -22.99
C ARG A 3 14.47 -52.50 -21.74
N PRO A 4 15.21 -51.49 -21.24
CA PRO A 4 14.70 -50.62 -20.20
C PRO A 4 13.69 -49.63 -20.81
N ARG A 5 12.44 -49.73 -20.34
CA ARG A 5 11.36 -48.81 -20.65
C ARG A 5 11.56 -47.52 -19.86
N HIS A 6 11.54 -46.40 -20.58
CA HIS A 6 11.41 -45.05 -20.03
C HIS A 6 10.09 -44.94 -19.24
N LEU A 7 10.17 -45.03 -17.92
CA LEU A 7 9.09 -44.80 -16.97
C LEU A 7 9.58 -43.73 -16.01
N THR A 8 9.45 -42.45 -16.39
CA THR A 8 9.36 -41.28 -15.50
C THR A 8 9.44 -39.95 -16.28
N PRO A 9 8.33 -39.47 -16.86
CA PRO A 9 8.15 -38.02 -17.02
C PRO A 9 6.89 -37.50 -16.32
N ILE A 10 6.10 -38.36 -15.68
CA ILE A 10 4.79 -37.96 -15.12
C ILE A 10 4.88 -37.55 -13.63
N VAL A 11 5.89 -38.02 -12.88
CA VAL A 11 6.00 -37.68 -11.44
C VAL A 11 6.55 -36.27 -11.21
N PHE A 12 7.30 -35.69 -12.16
CA PHE A 12 7.90 -34.37 -12.00
C PHE A 12 6.92 -33.21 -12.25
N ALA A 13 5.81 -33.46 -12.95
CA ALA A 13 4.82 -32.43 -13.30
C ALA A 13 3.86 -32.07 -12.15
N CYS A 14 3.72 -32.91 -11.11
CA CYS A 14 2.84 -32.62 -9.97
C CYS A 14 3.51 -31.80 -8.85
N LEU A 15 4.84 -31.67 -8.81
CA LEU A 15 5.51 -30.94 -7.73
C LEU A 15 5.64 -29.43 -7.98
N MET A 16 5.41 -28.93 -9.20
CA MET A 16 5.56 -27.50 -9.53
C MET A 16 4.25 -26.70 -9.48
N ALA A 17 3.10 -27.34 -9.20
CA ALA A 17 1.80 -26.66 -9.14
C ALA A 17 1.49 -26.03 -7.77
N VAL A 18 2.37 -26.17 -6.76
CA VAL A 18 2.16 -25.67 -5.38
C VAL A 18 3.16 -24.56 -5.02
N ALA A 19 3.57 -23.74 -5.98
CA ALA A 19 4.48 -22.60 -5.73
C ALA A 19 3.95 -21.25 -6.22
N GLY A 20 2.67 -21.15 -6.61
CA GLY A 20 2.12 -19.96 -7.27
C GLY A 20 1.12 -19.10 -6.47
N ALA A 21 0.68 -19.53 -5.28
CA ALA A 21 -0.45 -18.89 -4.59
C ALA A 21 -0.13 -18.22 -3.23
N ALA A 22 1.15 -18.04 -2.89
CA ALA A 22 1.57 -17.55 -1.57
C ALA A 22 2.34 -16.21 -1.57
N ALA A 23 2.21 -15.41 -2.64
CA ALA A 23 2.83 -14.07 -2.73
C ALA A 23 1.85 -12.91 -2.46
N ALA A 24 0.82 -13.16 -1.65
CA ALA A 24 -0.01 -12.12 -1.04
C ALA A 24 -0.15 -12.42 0.46
N GLN A 25 1.00 -12.59 1.13
CA GLN A 25 1.04 -12.45 2.57
C GLN A 25 0.94 -10.94 2.81
N ASP A 26 -0.29 -10.46 2.97
CA ASP A 26 -0.53 -9.18 3.63
C ASP A 26 0.21 -9.28 4.96
N ALA A 27 1.33 -8.56 5.06
CA ALA A 27 1.96 -8.22 6.32
C ALA A 27 0.98 -7.30 7.06
N ASP A 28 -0.14 -7.87 7.51
CA ASP A 28 -1.17 -7.23 8.31
C ASP A 28 -0.77 -7.24 9.78
N GLY A 29 0.51 -6.92 10.01
CA GLY A 29 0.93 -6.33 11.25
C GLY A 29 0.39 -4.90 11.29
N THR A 30 0.14 -4.44 12.51
CA THR A 30 -0.43 -3.19 13.00
C THR A 30 0.34 -1.92 12.54
N GLU A 31 0.70 -1.83 11.27
CA GLU A 31 1.46 -0.70 10.75
C GLU A 31 0.60 0.56 10.70
N SER A 32 1.13 1.63 11.27
CA SER A 32 0.49 2.93 11.21
C SER A 32 0.56 3.51 9.78
N SER A 33 -0.37 4.40 9.45
CA SER A 33 -0.33 5.11 8.16
C SER A 33 0.97 5.90 7.96
N ALA A 34 1.59 6.39 9.05
CA ALA A 34 2.89 7.05 9.02
C ALA A 34 4.02 6.08 8.60
N GLN A 35 4.09 4.89 9.20
CA GLN A 35 5.09 3.88 8.86
C GLN A 35 4.97 3.45 7.40
N LEU A 36 3.75 3.25 6.90
CA LEU A 36 3.51 2.91 5.50
C LEU A 36 3.96 4.02 4.54
N ARG A 37 3.77 5.29 4.91
CA ARG A 37 4.25 6.44 4.12
C ARG A 37 5.77 6.53 4.11
N ASP A 38 6.42 6.32 5.25
CA ASP A 38 7.87 6.34 5.32
C ASP A 38 8.49 5.21 4.50
N ARG A 39 7.92 4.00 4.56
CA ARG A 39 8.34 2.90 3.70
C ARG A 39 8.13 3.20 2.23
N ALA A 40 6.96 3.75 1.85
CA ALA A 40 6.71 4.16 0.47
C ALA A 40 7.74 5.20 -0.01
N LYS A 41 8.02 6.22 0.80
CA LYS A 41 9.01 7.26 0.51
C LYS A 41 10.41 6.68 0.33
N THR A 42 10.83 5.78 1.23
CA THR A 42 12.12 5.11 1.14
C THR A 42 12.21 4.26 -0.12
N LEU A 43 11.17 3.49 -0.44
CA LEU A 43 11.12 2.66 -1.64
C LEU A 43 11.20 3.50 -2.92
N ARG A 44 10.49 4.62 -2.99
CA ARG A 44 10.59 5.55 -4.12
C ARG A 44 12.00 6.09 -4.30
N LYS A 45 12.64 6.49 -3.20
CA LYS A 45 14.02 7.00 -3.24
C LYS A 45 15.01 5.92 -3.70
N ALA A 46 14.87 4.70 -3.20
CA ALA A 46 15.67 3.56 -3.63
C ALA A 46 15.48 3.29 -5.12
N ALA A 47 14.23 3.21 -5.60
CA ALA A 47 13.92 2.97 -7.00
C ALA A 47 14.52 4.03 -7.94
N GLU A 48 14.48 5.31 -7.56
CA GLU A 48 15.10 6.40 -8.34
C GLU A 48 16.63 6.31 -8.32
N ALA A 49 17.23 6.01 -7.16
CA ALA A 49 18.68 5.88 -7.03
C ALA A 49 19.21 4.69 -7.84
N ASP A 50 18.52 3.54 -7.77
CA ASP A 50 18.85 2.34 -8.54
C ASP A 50 18.71 2.59 -10.03
N PHE A 51 17.64 3.27 -10.45
CA PHE A 51 17.45 3.65 -11.84
C PHE A 51 18.58 4.56 -12.33
N ALA A 52 18.89 5.64 -11.61
CA ALA A 52 19.96 6.57 -11.99
C ALA A 52 21.32 5.87 -12.08
N SER A 53 21.62 4.97 -11.13
CA SER A 53 22.85 4.19 -11.16
C SER A 53 22.91 3.25 -12.36
N ARG A 54 21.79 2.61 -12.73
CA ARG A 54 21.74 1.68 -13.87
C ARG A 54 21.74 2.39 -15.20
N GLU A 55 21.04 3.52 -15.30
CA GLU A 55 20.96 4.35 -16.50
C GLU A 55 22.36 4.77 -16.97
N ALA A 56 23.21 5.23 -16.04
CA ALA A 56 24.60 5.56 -16.35
C ALA A 56 25.36 4.37 -16.98
N GLY A 57 25.27 3.17 -16.39
CA GLY A 57 25.93 1.98 -16.90
C GLY A 57 25.32 1.39 -18.18
N CYS A 58 24.08 1.76 -18.53
CA CYS A 58 23.44 1.29 -19.75
C CYS A 58 24.08 1.88 -21.02
N TYR A 59 24.62 3.10 -20.93
CA TYR A 59 25.26 3.76 -22.08
C TYR A 59 26.58 3.11 -22.49
N ASP A 60 27.24 2.38 -21.59
CA ASP A 60 28.47 1.64 -21.89
C ASP A 60 28.21 0.29 -22.58
N ARG A 61 26.94 -0.12 -22.73
CA ARG A 61 26.56 -1.43 -23.28
C ARG A 61 26.23 -1.35 -24.76
N PHE A 62 26.48 -2.45 -25.48
CA PHE A 62 26.10 -2.54 -26.90
C PHE A 62 24.58 -2.48 -27.13
N ARG A 63 23.78 -3.05 -26.22
CA ARG A 63 22.30 -3.04 -26.29
C ARG A 63 21.70 -2.00 -25.34
N VAL A 64 22.06 -0.72 -25.54
CA VAL A 64 21.63 0.40 -24.67
C VAL A 64 20.12 0.41 -24.47
N ASN A 65 19.32 0.33 -25.55
CA ASN A 65 17.87 0.42 -25.47
C ASN A 65 17.26 -0.69 -24.60
N ALA A 66 17.66 -1.94 -24.81
CA ALA A 66 17.19 -3.06 -24.00
C ALA A 66 17.55 -2.87 -22.51
N CYS A 67 18.76 -2.39 -22.23
CA CYS A 67 19.18 -2.10 -20.85
C CYS A 67 18.32 -1.01 -20.19
N LEU A 68 18.02 0.08 -20.94
CA LEU A 68 17.19 1.17 -20.44
C LEU A 68 15.75 0.73 -20.21
N ASP A 69 15.21 -0.12 -21.09
CA ASP A 69 13.86 -0.65 -20.95
C ASP A 69 13.74 -1.54 -19.71
N ASP A 70 14.67 -2.48 -19.50
CA ASP A 70 14.73 -3.29 -18.28
C ASP A 70 14.79 -2.40 -17.02
N ALA A 71 15.63 -1.36 -17.03
CA ALA A 71 15.76 -0.44 -15.91
C ALA A 71 14.46 0.36 -15.63
N ARG A 72 13.75 0.76 -16.69
CA ARG A 72 12.45 1.46 -16.58
C ARG A 72 11.35 0.55 -16.06
N GLU A 73 11.32 -0.70 -16.52
CA GLU A 73 10.38 -1.72 -16.05
C GLU A 73 10.56 -1.97 -14.56
N ASP A 74 11.80 -2.17 -14.12
CA ASP A 74 12.13 -2.35 -12.71
C ASP A 74 11.75 -1.14 -11.86
N ARG A 75 12.08 0.08 -12.32
CA ARG A 75 11.66 1.33 -11.65
C ARG A 75 10.14 1.40 -11.55
N THR A 76 9.42 1.07 -12.62
CA THR A 76 7.95 1.11 -12.65
C THR A 76 7.35 0.12 -11.66
N ALA A 77 7.87 -1.11 -11.59
CA ALA A 77 7.44 -2.12 -10.64
C ALA A 77 7.63 -1.66 -9.18
N GLN A 78 8.80 -1.10 -8.86
CA GLN A 78 9.06 -0.55 -7.53
C GLN A 78 8.16 0.63 -7.19
N MET A 79 7.92 1.53 -8.15
CA MET A 79 7.00 2.66 -7.98
C MET A 79 5.56 2.21 -7.74
N GLN A 80 5.11 1.15 -8.44
CA GLN A 80 3.80 0.56 -8.18
C GLN A 80 3.71 -0.06 -6.79
N ALA A 81 4.78 -0.73 -6.31
CA ALA A 81 4.83 -1.24 -4.95
C ALA A 81 4.74 -0.10 -3.91
N ALA A 82 5.44 1.03 -4.12
CA ALA A 82 5.31 2.20 -3.26
C ALA A 82 3.88 2.77 -3.25
N ARG A 83 3.24 2.88 -4.42
CA ARG A 83 1.84 3.33 -4.53
C ARG A 83 0.86 2.44 -3.78
N LYS A 84 1.10 1.11 -3.72
CA LYS A 84 0.27 0.19 -2.94
C LYS A 84 0.36 0.49 -1.44
N LEU A 85 1.55 0.82 -0.93
CA LEU A 85 1.76 1.24 0.46
C LEU A 85 1.05 2.58 0.75
N GLU A 86 1.20 3.57 -0.13
CA GLU A 86 0.50 4.85 -0.02
C GLU A 86 -1.03 4.66 -0.01
N ALA A 87 -1.56 3.80 -0.88
CA ALA A 87 -2.97 3.48 -0.92
C ALA A 87 -3.46 2.84 0.40
N ARG A 88 -2.68 1.94 1.00
CA ARG A 88 -3.00 1.36 2.32
C ARG A 88 -3.01 2.44 3.41
N ALA A 89 -1.99 3.31 3.45
CA ALA A 89 -1.94 4.43 4.40
C ALA A 89 -3.17 5.34 4.27
N ASN A 90 -3.56 5.67 3.04
CA ASN A 90 -4.72 6.52 2.76
C ASN A 90 -6.04 5.88 3.19
N ARG A 91 -6.18 4.55 3.07
CA ARG A 91 -7.36 3.82 3.58
C ARG A 91 -7.46 3.93 5.10
N ILE A 92 -6.35 3.79 5.82
CA ILE A 92 -6.30 3.93 7.28
C ILE A 92 -6.73 5.34 7.70
N ASP A 93 -6.12 6.37 7.12
CA ASP A 93 -6.44 7.76 7.45
C ASP A 93 -7.89 8.12 7.13
N ARG A 94 -8.39 7.65 5.97
CA ARG A 94 -9.79 7.85 5.60
C ARG A 94 -10.73 7.20 6.61
N GLY A 95 -10.44 5.96 7.03
CA GLY A 95 -11.20 5.27 8.06
C GLY A 95 -11.23 6.04 9.39
N ALA A 96 -10.08 6.56 9.84
CA ALA A 96 -9.99 7.37 11.05
C ALA A 96 -10.82 8.66 10.96
N ARG A 97 -10.77 9.35 9.80
CA ARG A 97 -11.57 10.56 9.56
C ARG A 97 -13.07 10.28 9.56
N ILE A 98 -13.50 9.19 8.93
CA ILE A 98 -14.91 8.79 8.91
C ILE A 98 -15.41 8.53 10.34
N LYS A 99 -14.67 7.75 11.14
CA LYS A 99 -15.03 7.47 12.54
C LYS A 99 -15.14 8.74 13.38
N ALA A 100 -14.20 9.67 13.20
CA ALA A 100 -14.23 10.96 13.91
C ALA A 100 -15.44 11.82 13.49
N MET A 101 -15.82 11.80 12.21
CA MET A 101 -17.01 12.50 11.74
C MET A 101 -18.30 11.87 12.28
N GLU A 102 -18.42 10.55 12.26
CA GLU A 102 -19.57 9.83 12.82
C GLU A 102 -19.74 10.11 14.32
N ALA A 103 -18.64 10.16 15.09
CA ALA A 103 -18.70 10.53 16.50
C ALA A 103 -19.24 11.96 16.70
N ARG A 104 -18.75 12.93 15.91
CA ARG A 104 -19.25 14.32 15.97
C ARG A 104 -20.72 14.45 15.61
N LEU A 105 -21.19 13.66 14.63
CA LEU A 105 -22.60 13.65 14.24
C LEU A 105 -23.47 13.09 15.37
N ARG A 106 -23.07 11.99 16.01
CA ARG A 106 -23.75 11.44 17.19
C ARG A 106 -23.80 12.44 18.34
N ASP A 107 -22.67 13.07 18.69
CA ASP A 107 -22.62 14.09 19.74
C ASP A 107 -23.56 15.28 19.43
N ALA A 108 -23.65 15.68 18.16
CA ALA A 108 -24.53 16.77 17.73
C ALA A 108 -26.01 16.37 17.79
N GLU A 109 -26.34 15.13 17.42
CA GLU A 109 -27.69 14.57 17.53
C GLU A 109 -28.12 14.47 19.00
N GLU A 110 -27.24 14.00 19.89
CA GLU A 110 -27.48 13.93 21.33
C GLU A 110 -27.73 15.33 21.94
N ARG A 111 -26.91 16.33 21.57
CA ARG A 111 -27.11 17.73 22.00
C ARG A 111 -28.43 18.33 21.48
N ARG A 112 -28.87 17.93 20.28
CA ARG A 112 -30.17 18.35 19.73
C ARG A 112 -31.34 17.67 20.44
N ALA A 113 -31.21 16.39 20.75
CA ALA A 113 -32.22 15.61 21.46
C ALA A 113 -32.36 16.05 22.93
N ASN A 114 -31.27 16.50 23.55
CA ASN A 114 -31.24 16.97 24.92
C ASN A 114 -30.83 18.45 24.99
N PRO A 115 -31.72 19.39 24.60
CA PRO A 115 -31.42 20.80 24.65
C PRO A 115 -31.21 21.23 26.10
N VAL A 116 -29.98 21.60 26.44
CA VAL A 116 -29.67 22.21 27.74
C VAL A 116 -30.49 23.48 27.85
N SER A 117 -31.29 23.61 28.91
CA SER A 117 -32.00 24.85 29.21
C SER A 117 -30.98 25.97 29.41
N VAL A 118 -30.97 26.93 28.49
CA VAL A 118 -30.20 28.16 28.70
C VAL A 118 -30.89 28.91 29.84
N PRO A 119 -30.20 29.19 30.97
CA PRO A 119 -30.80 29.98 32.02
C PRO A 119 -31.15 31.36 31.45
N LEU A 120 -32.41 31.78 31.60
CA LEU A 120 -32.82 33.15 31.28
C LEU A 120 -32.03 34.10 32.19
N VAL A 121 -31.00 34.74 31.66
CA VAL A 121 -30.40 35.90 32.31
C VAL A 121 -31.38 37.06 32.10
N PRO A 122 -31.90 37.71 33.15
CA PRO A 122 -32.79 38.85 33.01
C PRO A 122 -32.09 39.97 32.23
N LEU A 123 -32.77 40.56 31.26
CA LEU A 123 -32.28 41.76 30.57
C LEU A 123 -32.16 42.91 31.59
N PRO A 124 -30.99 43.56 31.72
CA PRO A 124 -30.86 44.71 32.60
C PRO A 124 -31.61 45.89 31.97
N GLY A 125 -32.74 46.31 32.56
CA GLY A 125 -33.37 47.59 32.21
C GLY A 125 -34.89 47.70 32.20
N ALA A 126 -35.67 46.80 32.81
CA ALA A 126 -37.09 47.05 33.04
C ALA A 126 -37.30 47.78 34.37
N GLN A 127 -37.28 49.13 34.33
CA GLN A 127 -37.91 50.01 35.32
C GLN A 127 -39.03 50.78 34.63
#